data_AF-A0A6G6SHF1-F1
#
_entry.id   AF-A0A6G6SHF1-F1
#
_cell.length_a   1.000
_cell.length_b   1.000
_cell.length_c   1.000
_cell.angle_alpha   90.00
_cell.angle_beta   90.00
_cell.angle_gamma   90.00
#
_symmetry.space_group_name_H-M   'P 1'
#
loop_
_entity.id
_entity.type
_entity.pdbx_description
1 polymer ?
#
loop_
_entity_poly.entity_id
_entity_poly.type
_entity_poly.pdbx_seq_one_letter_code
_entity_poly.pdbx_strand_id
1 'polypeptide(L)' 'MTEKYEYASIRVEMASDATIRDYFAKAAMQSLITHFDYGCIGFDERYMNEFAKEAYQMADAMLKARG' A
#
# COMPACT_ATOMS: atom_id res chain seq x y z
N MET A 1 10.29 -10.60 -29.74
CA MET A 1 9.76 -11.48 -28.67
C MET A 1 10.45 -11.21 -27.34
N THR A 2 10.87 -9.97 -27.10
CA THR A 2 11.76 -9.56 -26.01
C THR A 2 11.02 -8.62 -25.07
N GLU A 3 10.28 -7.65 -25.61
CA GLU A 3 9.54 -6.65 -24.81
C GLU A 3 8.51 -7.22 -23.85
N LYS A 4 7.78 -8.29 -24.24
CA LYS A 4 6.78 -8.91 -23.36
C LYS A 4 7.43 -9.66 -22.18
N TYR A 5 8.60 -10.25 -22.41
CA TYR A 5 9.37 -10.90 -21.36
C TYR A 5 9.98 -9.87 -20.41
N GLU A 6 10.52 -8.78 -20.96
CA GLU A 6 11.09 -7.66 -20.21
C GLU A 6 10.02 -6.99 -19.32
N TYR A 7 8.83 -6.74 -19.86
CA TYR A 7 7.70 -6.23 -19.10
C TYR A 7 7.23 -7.19 -17.99
N ALA A 8 7.22 -8.49 -18.26
CA ALA A 8 6.87 -9.50 -17.26
C ALA A 8 7.94 -9.60 -16.17
N SER A 9 9.23 -9.53 -16.49
CA SER A 9 10.31 -9.53 -15.51
C SER A 9 10.29 -8.29 -14.63
N ILE A 10 10.04 -7.10 -15.20
CA ILE A 10 9.91 -5.84 -14.43
C ILE A 10 8.74 -5.92 -13.43
N ARG A 11 7.60 -6.50 -13.82
CA ARG A 11 6.46 -6.70 -12.91
C ARG A 11 6.78 -7.66 -11.75
N VAL A 12 7.57 -8.70 -12.01
CA VAL A 12 7.99 -9.68 -11.00
C VAL A 12 8.98 -9.06 -10.04
N GLU A 13 9.93 -8.26 -10.53
CA GLU A 13 10.91 -7.53 -9.71
C GLU A 13 10.21 -6.51 -8.79
N MET A 14 9.31 -5.69 -9.35
CA MET A 14 8.50 -4.74 -8.57
C MET A 14 7.57 -5.40 -7.53
N ALA A 15 7.11 -6.63 -7.80
CA ALA A 15 6.34 -7.42 -6.84
C ALA A 15 7.25 -8.07 -5.76
N SER A 16 8.54 -8.28 -6.07
CA SER A 16 9.52 -8.82 -5.13
C SER A 16 10.00 -7.79 -4.10
N ASP A 17 9.90 -6.50 -4.41
CA ASP A 17 10.22 -5.40 -3.49
C ASP A 17 9.13 -5.17 -2.42
N ALA A 18 7.93 -5.72 -2.62
CA ALA A 18 6.85 -5.61 -1.65
C ALA A 18 7.18 -6.47 -0.41
N THR A 19 7.43 -5.79 0.70
CA THR A 19 7.70 -6.44 1.99
C THR A 19 6.39 -6.92 2.63
N ILE A 20 6.49 -7.80 3.64
CA ILE A 20 5.34 -8.18 4.49
C ILE A 20 4.69 -6.94 5.13
N ARG A 21 5.47 -5.90 5.40
CA ARG A 21 4.97 -4.61 5.89
C ARG A 21 4.06 -3.94 4.88
N ASP A 22 4.42 -3.94 3.59
CA ASP A 22 3.61 -3.37 2.52
C ASP A 22 2.29 -4.12 2.33
N TYR A 23 2.30 -5.45 2.53
CA TYR A 23 1.08 -6.25 2.52
C TYR A 23 0.09 -5.81 3.61
N PHE A 24 0.56 -5.64 4.85
CA PHE A 24 -0.28 -5.15 5.94
C PHE A 24 -0.71 -3.69 5.73
N ALA A 25 0.20 -2.82 5.26
CA ALA A 25 -0.10 -1.42 5.00
C ALA A 25 -1.18 -1.28 3.92
N LYS A 26 -1.11 -2.06 2.84
CA LYS A 26 -2.14 -2.08 1.80
C LYS A 26 -3.53 -2.41 2.36
N ALA A 27 -3.62 -3.43 3.21
CA ALA A 27 -4.89 -3.83 3.81
C ALA A 27 -5.47 -2.75 4.73
N ALA A 28 -4.62 -2.13 5.56
CA ALA A 28 -5.00 -1.02 6.42
C ALA A 28 -5.45 0.21 5.60
N MET A 29 -4.68 0.57 4.57
CA MET A 29 -4.99 1.69 3.67
C MET A 29 -6.32 1.48 2.95
N GLN A 30 -6.60 0.27 2.46
CA GLN A 30 -7.87 -0.02 1.82
C GLN A 30 -9.05 0.20 2.78
N SER A 31 -8.91 -0.22 4.04
CA SER A 31 -9.95 0.01 5.06
C SER A 31 -10.11 1.49 5.39
N LEU A 32 -9.01 2.25 5.54
CA LEU A 32 -9.04 3.69 5.76
C LEU A 32 -9.77 4.38 4.60
N ILE A 33 -9.42 4.01 3.35
CA ILE A 33 -10.00 4.54 2.12
C ILE A 33 -11.46 4.12 1.89
N THR A 34 -11.99 3.13 2.60
CA THR A 34 -13.43 2.78 2.49
C THR A 34 -14.31 3.50 3.50
N HIS A 35 -13.73 4.09 4.56
CA HIS A 35 -14.53 4.58 5.68
C HIS A 35 -14.80 6.09 5.66
N PHE A 36 -13.92 6.90 5.05
CA PHE A 36 -14.27 8.30 4.82
C PHE A 36 -15.29 8.40 3.68
N ASP A 37 -16.07 9.47 3.68
CA ASP A 37 -17.11 9.77 2.68
C ASP A 37 -16.45 10.18 1.34
N TYR A 38 -15.70 9.25 0.74
CA TYR A 38 -14.75 9.47 -0.36
C TYR A 38 -15.38 9.84 -1.70
N GLY A 39 -16.71 9.85 -1.79
CA GLY A 39 -17.43 10.35 -2.96
C GLY A 39 -17.38 11.87 -3.10
N CYS A 40 -17.03 12.61 -2.03
CA CYS A 40 -17.26 14.07 -1.99
C CYS A 40 -16.02 14.94 -1.74
N ILE A 41 -14.88 14.37 -1.32
CA ILE A 41 -13.70 15.15 -0.94
C ILE A 41 -12.51 14.63 -1.74
N GLY A 42 -12.02 15.45 -2.67
CA GLY A 42 -10.80 15.16 -3.40
C GLY A 42 -9.64 14.99 -2.43
N PHE A 43 -8.81 13.98 -2.67
CA PHE A 43 -7.60 13.81 -1.89
C PHE A 43 -6.53 14.79 -2.36
N ASP A 44 -6.23 15.79 -1.54
CA ASP A 44 -4.98 16.52 -1.71
C ASP A 44 -3.79 15.65 -1.25
N GLU A 45 -2.58 16.09 -1.60
CA GLU A 45 -1.33 15.40 -1.28
C GLU A 45 -1.17 15.20 0.24
N ARG A 46 -1.70 16.11 1.06
CA ARG A 46 -1.63 16.00 2.51
C ARG A 46 -2.42 14.80 3.01
N TYR A 47 -3.67 14.64 2.59
CA TYR A 47 -4.49 13.49 2.99
C TYR A 47 -3.88 12.17 2.51
N MET A 48 -3.33 12.14 1.28
CA MET A 48 -2.61 10.97 0.76
C MET A 48 -1.44 10.56 1.67
N ASN A 49 -0.63 11.53 2.09
CA ASN A 49 0.51 11.30 2.97
C ASN A 49 0.08 10.86 4.38
N GLU A 50 -1.00 11.43 4.92
CA GLU A 50 -1.54 11.05 6.23
C GLU A 50 -2.04 9.58 6.20
N PHE A 51 -2.81 9.18 5.18
CA PHE A 51 -3.28 7.79 5.05
C PHE A 51 -2.14 6.78 4.85
N ALA A 52 -1.14 7.13 4.04
CA ALA A 52 0.04 6.29 3.89
C ALA A 52 0.77 6.09 5.23
N LYS A 53 0.96 7.17 5.99
CA LYS A 53 1.60 7.11 7.30
C LYS A 53 0.82 6.23 8.28
N GLU A 54 -0.49 6.42 8.40
CA GLU A 54 -1.34 5.63 9.31
C GLU A 54 -1.34 4.14 8.92
N ALA A 55 -1.42 3.83 7.63
CA ALA A 55 -1.38 2.47 7.12
C ALA A 55 -0.07 1.75 7.50
N TYR A 56 1.08 2.42 7.34
CA TYR A 56 2.38 1.86 7.73
C TYR A 56 2.55 1.72 9.24
N GLN A 57 2.01 2.66 10.04
CA GLN A 57 2.00 2.53 11.50
C GLN A 57 1.18 1.32 11.96
N MET A 58 0.04 1.06 11.31
CA MET A 58 -0.76 -0.13 11.58
C MET A 58 0.00 -1.41 11.20
N ALA A 59 0.66 -1.42 10.04
CA ALA A 59 1.50 -2.55 9.63
C ALA A 59 2.61 -2.86 10.65
N ASP A 60 3.27 -1.82 11.18
CA ASP A 60 4.31 -1.97 12.20
C ASP A 60 3.73 -2.52 13.51
N ALA A 61 2.53 -2.10 13.91
CA ALA A 61 1.82 -2.64 15.07
C ALA A 61 1.44 -4.11 14.89
N MET A 62 0.97 -4.51 13.70
CA MET A 62 0.65 -5.90 13.36
C MET A 62 1.90 -6.79 13.40
N LEU A 63 3.01 -6.32 12.84
CA LEU A 63 4.30 -7.02 12.90
C LEU A 63 4.77 -7.20 14.34
N LYS A 64 4.71 -6.14 15.15
CA LYS A 64 5.08 -6.21 16.58
C LYS A 64 4.18 -7.14 17.38
N ALA A 65 2.89 -7.23 17.07
CA ALA A 65 1.96 -8.13 17.73
C ALA A 65 2.23 -9.61 17.39
N ARG A 66 2.91 -9.88 16.26
CA ARG A 66 3.25 -11.23 15.80
C ARG A 66 4.43 -11.85 16.57
N GLY A 67 5.31 -11.03 17.17
CA GLY A 67 6.49 -11.47 17.92
C GLY A 67 7.76 -10.79 17.43
#